data_AF-A0A939VNN4-F1
#
_entry.id   AF-A0A939VNN4-F1
#
_cell.length_a   1.000
_cell.length_b   1.000
_cell.length_c   1.000
_cell.angle_alpha   90.00
_cell.angle_beta   90.00
_cell.angle_gamma   90.00
#
_symmetry.space_group_name_H-M   'P 1'
#
loop_
_entity.id
_entity.type
_entity.pdbx_description
1 polymer ?
#
loop_
_entity_poly.entity_id
_entity_poly.type
_entity_poly.pdbx_seq_one_letter_code
_entity_poly.pdbx_strand_id
1 'polypeptide(L)'
;MTDFKTKYKLNNKGSAIVTVLIVIIFISIMATTVLYLAGRNIKMKATDRHTKESFYETEKSMEEIKAGLIRIASESYEEAYAAVLKSYAEYDATSRKNIFVTTYMDACETKLGMAAAAGGVASFVSDTTVTVDNGSYDGSKKANGVLYLKGITVTDTMNDYTTEIRTDFAIVAPSDIEFNVGFDTSVPDTPGDAKTFNASDCVIYVNWEKR
;
A
#
# COMPACT_ATOMS: atom_id res chain seq x y z
N MET A 1 -52.19 56.78 -66.30
CA MET A 1 -51.13 55.78 -66.04
C MET A 1 -50.95 55.69 -64.54
N THR A 2 -51.71 54.81 -63.89
CA THR A 2 -51.70 54.64 -62.43
C THR A 2 -51.41 53.17 -62.13
N ASP A 3 -50.25 52.98 -61.51
CA ASP A 3 -49.54 51.74 -61.23
C ASP A 3 -50.31 50.86 -60.23
N PHE A 4 -50.61 49.62 -60.62
CA PHE A 4 -51.26 48.62 -59.76
C PHE A 4 -50.18 47.93 -58.92
N LYS A 5 -49.93 48.40 -57.69
CA LYS A 5 -49.07 47.68 -56.74
C LYS A 5 -49.79 46.43 -56.22
N THR A 6 -49.50 45.29 -56.84
CA THR A 6 -49.95 43.96 -56.39
C THR A 6 -49.28 43.62 -55.05
N LYS A 7 -50.06 43.58 -53.95
CA LYS A 7 -49.60 43.07 -52.65
C LYS A 7 -49.41 41.56 -52.73
N TYR A 8 -48.17 41.10 -52.78
CA TYR A 8 -47.83 39.69 -52.61
C TYR A 8 -48.17 39.24 -51.18
N LYS A 9 -49.18 38.38 -51.03
CA LYS A 9 -49.43 37.65 -49.78
C LYS A 9 -48.36 36.54 -49.66
N LEU A 10 -47.39 36.70 -48.76
CA LEU A 10 -46.46 35.62 -48.41
C LEU A 10 -47.22 34.48 -47.73
N ASN A 11 -47.18 33.29 -48.33
CA ASN A 11 -47.84 32.09 -47.84
C ASN A 11 -46.89 31.38 -46.84
N ASN A 12 -47.07 31.57 -45.54
CA ASN A 12 -46.23 30.96 -44.48
C ASN A 12 -46.45 29.45 -44.27
N LYS A 13 -47.14 28.76 -45.19
CA LYS A 13 -47.41 27.32 -45.06
C LYS A 13 -46.15 26.45 -44.97
N GLY A 14 -45.04 26.88 -45.56
CA GLY A 14 -43.73 26.23 -45.41
C GLY A 14 -43.00 26.56 -44.11
N SER A 15 -43.22 27.75 -43.54
CA SER A 15 -42.56 28.21 -42.31
C SER A 15 -42.99 27.38 -41.09
N ALA A 16 -44.25 26.94 -41.03
CA ALA A 16 -44.76 26.10 -39.94
C ALA A 16 -44.04 24.73 -39.85
N ILE A 17 -43.69 24.13 -41.00
CA ILE A 17 -42.96 22.85 -41.03
C ILE A 17 -41.52 23.06 -40.57
N VAL A 18 -40.87 24.14 -41.01
CA VAL A 18 -39.48 24.47 -40.63
C VAL A 18 -39.36 24.72 -39.13
N THR A 19 -40.32 25.43 -38.52
CA THR A 19 -40.31 25.68 -37.07
C THR A 19 -40.44 24.39 -36.26
N VAL A 20 -41.30 23.46 -36.69
CA VAL A 20 -41.46 22.15 -36.03
C VAL A 20 -40.17 21.33 -36.13
N LEU A 21 -39.49 21.38 -37.29
CA LEU A 21 -38.24 20.66 -37.51
C LEU A 21 -37.12 21.14 -36.59
N ILE A 22 -36.99 22.46 -36.42
CA ILE A 22 -36.00 23.06 -35.50
C ILE A 22 -36.28 22.63 -34.05
N VAL A 23 -37.55 22.62 -33.64
CA VAL A 23 -37.95 22.21 -32.28
C VAL A 23 -37.60 20.74 -32.02
N ILE A 24 -37.83 19.83 -32.97
CA ILE A 24 -37.51 18.41 -32.83
C ILE A 24 -35.99 18.21 -32.71
N ILE A 25 -35.19 18.91 -33.51
CA ILE A 25 -33.72 18.87 -33.44
C ILE A 25 -33.23 19.38 -32.08
N PHE A 26 -33.84 20.44 -31.57
CA PHE A 26 -33.46 20.98 -30.25
C PHE A 26 -33.77 19.97 -29.13
N ILE A 27 -34.94 19.35 -29.16
CA ILE A 27 -35.35 18.33 -28.20
C ILE A 27 -34.42 17.10 -28.28
N SER A 28 -34.03 16.66 -29.47
CA SER A 28 -33.13 15.50 -29.62
C SER A 28 -31.72 15.78 -29.10
N ILE A 29 -31.20 16.99 -29.30
CA ILE A 29 -29.91 17.42 -28.71
C ILE A 29 -30.02 17.47 -27.18
N MET A 30 -31.12 18.01 -26.63
CA MET A 30 -31.34 18.02 -25.18
C MET A 30 -31.47 16.61 -24.61
N ALA A 31 -32.23 15.72 -25.24
CA ALA A 31 -32.35 14.34 -24.81
C ALA A 31 -30.99 13.62 -24.81
N THR A 32 -30.20 13.81 -25.87
CA THR A 32 -28.87 13.19 -26.00
C THR A 32 -27.89 13.73 -24.95
N THR A 33 -27.90 15.03 -24.68
CA THR A 33 -27.03 15.64 -23.66
C THR A 33 -27.38 15.18 -22.24
N VAL A 34 -28.66 15.12 -21.89
CA VAL A 34 -29.11 14.59 -20.59
C VAL A 34 -28.73 13.11 -20.44
N LEU A 35 -28.95 12.29 -21.46
CA LEU A 35 -28.58 10.88 -21.45
C LEU A 35 -27.05 10.69 -21.32
N TYR A 36 -26.27 11.52 -22.00
CA TYR A 36 -24.82 11.52 -21.89
C TYR A 36 -24.36 11.87 -20.47
N LEU A 37 -24.93 12.92 -19.86
CA LEU A 37 -24.63 13.31 -18.48
C LEU A 37 -25.06 12.24 -17.46
N ALA A 38 -26.23 11.62 -17.65
CA ALA A 38 -26.71 10.53 -16.82
C ALA A 38 -25.80 9.29 -16.91
N GLY A 39 -25.40 8.91 -18.12
CA GLY A 39 -24.43 7.82 -18.35
C GLY A 39 -23.06 8.12 -17.74
N ARG A 40 -22.58 9.37 -17.82
CA ARG A 40 -21.33 9.79 -17.17
C ARG A 40 -21.41 9.69 -15.65
N ASN A 41 -22.53 10.10 -15.06
CA ASN A 41 -22.74 10.01 -13.61
C ASN A 41 -22.78 8.56 -13.10
N ILE A 42 -23.34 7.63 -13.87
CA ILE A 42 -23.32 6.20 -13.51
C ILE A 42 -21.88 5.66 -13.56
N LYS A 43 -21.12 5.99 -14.61
CA LYS A 43 -19.71 5.61 -14.72
C LYS A 43 -18.88 6.16 -13.58
N MET A 44 -19.06 7.42 -13.20
CA MET A 44 -18.34 8.06 -12.09
C MET A 44 -18.65 7.41 -10.74
N LYS A 45 -19.92 7.04 -10.49
CA LYS A 45 -20.29 6.32 -9.26
C LYS A 45 -19.75 4.90 -9.21
N ALA A 46 -19.69 4.21 -10.35
CA ALA A 46 -19.05 2.90 -10.44
C ALA A 46 -17.54 3.02 -10.17
N THR A 47 -16.89 4.01 -10.77
CA THR A 47 -15.49 4.36 -10.51
C THR A 47 -15.22 4.59 -9.02
N ASP A 48 -16.00 5.43 -8.34
CA ASP A 48 -15.78 5.74 -6.92
C ASP A 48 -15.84 4.49 -6.02
N ARG A 49 -16.60 3.47 -6.43
CA ARG A 49 -16.66 2.19 -5.72
C ARG A 49 -15.42 1.36 -5.97
N HIS A 50 -15.01 1.23 -7.22
CA HIS A 50 -13.84 0.45 -7.61
C HIS A 50 -12.54 1.03 -7.08
N THR A 51 -12.41 2.36 -6.99
CA THR A 51 -11.24 3.00 -6.35
C THR A 51 -11.11 2.60 -4.87
N LYS A 52 -12.24 2.43 -4.16
CA LYS A 52 -12.20 2.00 -2.76
C LYS A 52 -11.81 0.52 -2.65
N GLU A 53 -12.41 -0.33 -3.48
CA GLU A 53 -12.11 -1.76 -3.54
C GLU A 53 -10.61 -1.99 -3.83
N SER A 54 -10.09 -1.35 -4.87
CA SER A 54 -8.66 -1.36 -5.26
C SER A 54 -7.73 -0.89 -4.14
N PHE A 55 -8.13 0.15 -3.38
CA PHE A 55 -7.36 0.62 -2.24
C PHE A 55 -7.32 -0.40 -1.09
N TYR A 56 -8.45 -1.04 -0.77
CA TYR A 56 -8.49 -2.08 0.27
C TYR A 56 -7.67 -3.31 -0.11
N GLU A 57 -7.70 -3.71 -1.38
CA GLU A 57 -6.87 -4.81 -1.89
C GLU A 57 -5.39 -4.45 -1.78
N THR A 58 -5.01 -3.22 -2.17
CA THR A 58 -3.64 -2.72 -2.06
C THR A 58 -3.16 -2.64 -0.60
N GLU A 59 -4.00 -2.16 0.32
CA GLU A 59 -3.69 -2.14 1.76
C GLU A 59 -3.51 -3.54 2.34
N LYS A 60 -4.40 -4.47 1.98
CA LYS A 60 -4.29 -5.87 2.39
C LYS A 60 -2.98 -6.50 1.91
N SER A 61 -2.60 -6.31 0.64
CA SER A 61 -1.31 -6.77 0.13
C SER A 61 -0.13 -6.16 0.90
N MET A 62 -0.24 -4.89 1.33
CA MET A 62 0.78 -4.24 2.14
C MET A 62 0.89 -4.84 3.55
N GLU A 63 -0.24 -5.21 4.16
CA GLU A 63 -0.27 -5.91 5.45
C GLU A 63 0.33 -7.31 5.34
N GLU A 64 0.08 -8.02 4.23
CA GLU A 64 0.68 -9.32 3.95
C GLU A 64 2.21 -9.23 3.80
N ILE A 65 2.71 -8.19 3.12
CA ILE A 65 4.16 -7.90 3.06
C ILE A 65 4.71 -7.66 4.46
N LYS A 66 4.05 -6.84 5.28
CA LYS A 66 4.47 -6.61 6.66
C LYS A 66 4.51 -7.91 7.48
N ALA A 67 3.48 -8.75 7.36
CA ALA A 67 3.43 -10.03 8.04
C ALA A 67 4.58 -10.96 7.60
N GLY A 68 4.92 -10.98 6.31
CA GLY A 68 6.07 -11.70 5.77
C GLY A 68 7.40 -11.21 6.37
N LEU A 69 7.58 -9.89 6.51
CA LEU A 69 8.75 -9.30 7.16
C LEU A 69 8.80 -9.61 8.66
N ILE A 70 7.65 -9.58 9.36
CA ILE A 70 7.55 -9.97 10.78
C ILE A 70 7.96 -11.43 10.98
N ARG A 71 7.57 -12.33 10.05
CA ARG A 71 8.01 -13.72 10.09
C ARG A 71 9.53 -13.83 9.96
N ILE A 72 10.15 -13.11 9.02
CA ILE A 72 11.62 -13.08 8.88
C ILE A 72 12.27 -12.58 10.17
N ALA A 73 11.76 -11.47 10.73
CA ALA A 73 12.24 -10.92 11.99
C ALA A 73 12.12 -11.94 13.14
N SER A 74 11.04 -12.72 13.18
CA SER A 74 10.80 -13.72 14.24
C SER A 74 11.76 -14.90 14.14
N GLU A 75 11.99 -15.42 12.93
CA GLU A 75 12.95 -16.51 12.70
C GLU A 75 14.39 -16.07 12.99
N SER A 76 14.77 -14.85 12.59
CA SER A 76 16.08 -14.28 12.90
C SER A 76 16.29 -14.05 14.39
N TYR A 77 15.22 -13.70 15.12
CA TYR A 77 15.26 -13.55 16.57
C TYR A 77 15.61 -14.87 17.24
N GLU A 78 14.93 -15.96 16.87
CA GLU A 78 15.17 -17.30 17.43
C GLU A 78 16.63 -17.73 17.24
N GLU A 79 17.17 -17.51 16.04
CA GLU A 79 18.55 -17.83 15.70
C GLU A 79 19.56 -17.00 16.51
N ALA A 80 19.35 -15.68 16.59
CA ALA A 80 20.21 -14.79 17.36
C ALA A 80 20.16 -15.10 18.86
N TYR A 81 18.97 -15.39 19.40
CA TYR A 81 18.80 -15.76 20.79
C TYR A 81 19.51 -17.08 21.12
N ALA A 82 19.37 -18.09 20.25
CA ALA A 82 20.09 -19.35 20.39
C ALA A 82 21.63 -19.17 20.32
N ALA A 83 22.11 -18.25 19.48
CA ALA A 83 23.54 -17.93 19.38
C ALA A 83 24.07 -17.31 20.69
N VAL A 84 23.33 -16.38 21.28
CA VAL A 84 23.72 -15.77 22.57
C VAL A 84 23.72 -16.79 23.69
N LEU A 85 22.74 -17.71 23.72
CA LEU A 85 22.69 -18.77 24.73
C LEU A 85 23.89 -19.71 24.66
N LYS A 86 24.38 -20.04 23.47
CA LYS A 86 25.57 -20.88 23.28
C LYS A 86 26.82 -20.24 23.89
N SER A 87 26.97 -18.93 23.73
CA SER A 87 28.12 -18.18 24.24
C SER A 87 27.81 -17.42 25.54
N TYR A 88 26.74 -17.79 26.24
CA TYR A 88 26.26 -17.04 27.39
C TYR A 88 27.29 -17.04 28.53
N ALA A 89 27.92 -18.18 28.80
CA ALA A 89 28.93 -18.29 29.86
C ALA A 89 30.26 -17.60 29.53
N GLU A 90 30.53 -17.32 28.26
CA GLU A 90 31.84 -16.86 27.78
C GLU A 90 32.00 -15.33 27.80
N TYR A 91 30.89 -14.59 27.64
CA TYR A 91 30.89 -13.15 27.47
C TYR A 91 30.10 -12.41 28.54
N ASP A 92 30.39 -11.12 28.74
CA ASP A 92 29.63 -10.22 29.60
C ASP A 92 28.29 -9.78 28.96
N ALA A 93 27.42 -9.13 29.74
CA ALA A 93 26.09 -8.70 29.29
C ALA A 93 26.09 -7.74 28.08
N THR A 94 27.10 -6.87 27.97
CA THR A 94 27.24 -5.92 26.84
C THR A 94 27.66 -6.65 25.58
N SER A 95 28.65 -7.52 25.71
CA SER A 95 29.14 -8.37 24.61
C SER A 95 28.04 -9.29 24.10
N ARG A 96 27.23 -9.89 24.98
CA ARG A 96 26.04 -10.69 24.60
C ARG A 96 25.01 -9.88 23.82
N LYS A 97 24.72 -8.64 24.25
CA LYS A 97 23.80 -7.75 23.53
C LYS A 97 24.32 -7.41 22.13
N ASN A 98 25.62 -7.16 21.99
CA ASN A 98 26.22 -6.90 20.69
C ASN A 98 26.15 -8.13 19.78
N ILE A 99 26.52 -9.32 20.29
CA ILE A 99 26.41 -10.59 19.56
C ILE A 99 24.97 -10.81 19.08
N PHE A 100 23.99 -10.58 19.95
CA PHE A 100 22.58 -10.66 19.58
C PHE A 100 22.25 -9.75 18.40
N VAL A 101 22.53 -8.45 18.50
CA VAL A 101 22.17 -7.48 17.47
C VAL A 101 22.86 -7.80 16.15
N THR A 102 24.14 -8.17 16.17
CA THR A 102 24.88 -8.52 14.95
C THR A 102 24.32 -9.78 14.31
N THR A 103 24.14 -10.86 15.08
CA THR A 103 23.62 -12.12 14.55
C THR A 103 22.18 -11.98 14.05
N TYR A 104 21.35 -11.22 14.77
CA TYR A 104 19.98 -10.92 14.34
C TYR A 104 19.95 -10.20 13.00
N MET A 105 20.76 -9.16 12.85
CA MET A 105 20.83 -8.37 11.63
C MET A 105 21.42 -9.16 10.45
N ASP A 106 22.43 -10.00 10.70
CA ASP A 106 23.02 -10.91 9.70
C ASP A 106 22.00 -11.93 9.21
N ALA A 107 21.24 -12.54 10.13
CA ALA A 107 20.18 -13.49 9.81
C ALA A 107 19.04 -12.84 9.02
N CYS A 108 18.61 -11.64 9.41
CA CYS A 108 17.61 -10.85 8.68
C CYS A 108 18.05 -10.57 7.25
N GLU A 109 19.29 -10.08 7.05
CA GLU A 109 19.81 -9.81 5.71
C GLU A 109 19.90 -11.08 4.86
N THR A 110 20.36 -12.19 5.44
CA THR A 110 20.47 -13.47 4.75
C THR A 110 19.09 -13.97 4.29
N LYS A 111 18.11 -13.97 5.19
CA LYS A 111 16.74 -14.41 4.88
C LYS A 111 16.05 -13.49 3.87
N LEU A 112 16.30 -12.18 3.92
CA LEU A 112 15.82 -11.24 2.89
C LEU A 112 16.49 -11.47 1.54
N GLY A 113 17.78 -11.78 1.51
CA GLY A 113 18.48 -12.20 0.29
C GLY A 113 17.90 -13.49 -0.31
N MET A 114 17.56 -14.46 0.54
CA MET A 114 16.86 -15.68 0.11
C MET A 114 15.45 -15.38 -0.42
N ALA A 115 14.71 -14.52 0.27
CA ALA A 115 13.39 -14.07 -0.20
C ALA A 115 13.51 -13.35 -1.56
N ALA A 116 14.50 -12.49 -1.75
CA ALA A 116 14.78 -11.82 -3.02
C ALA A 116 15.00 -12.82 -4.18
N ALA A 117 15.71 -13.92 -3.92
CA ALA A 117 15.90 -14.99 -4.91
C ALA A 117 14.60 -15.78 -5.21
N ALA A 118 13.65 -15.80 -4.29
CA ALA A 118 12.36 -16.47 -4.42
C ALA A 118 11.21 -15.57 -4.92
N GLY A 119 11.51 -14.37 -5.43
CA GLY A 119 10.52 -13.41 -5.93
C GLY A 119 10.37 -12.15 -5.07
N GLY A 120 11.15 -12.02 -3.99
CA GLY A 120 11.18 -10.85 -3.11
C GLY A 120 9.94 -10.72 -2.22
N VAL A 121 9.65 -9.51 -1.77
CA VAL A 121 8.47 -9.20 -0.95
C VAL A 121 7.15 -9.46 -1.70
N ALA A 122 7.17 -9.44 -3.04
CA ALA A 122 6.04 -9.83 -3.88
C ALA A 122 5.58 -11.27 -3.61
N SER A 123 6.49 -12.17 -3.22
CA SER A 123 6.15 -13.57 -2.88
C SER A 123 5.34 -13.71 -1.60
N PHE A 124 5.25 -12.66 -0.77
CA PHE A 124 4.47 -12.66 0.46
C PHE A 124 3.00 -12.31 0.22
N VAL A 125 2.69 -11.70 -0.92
CA VAL A 125 1.33 -11.29 -1.27
C VAL A 125 0.59 -12.48 -1.89
N SER A 126 -0.56 -12.81 -1.30
CA SER A 126 -1.43 -13.88 -1.76
C SER A 126 -2.23 -13.50 -3.00
N ASP A 127 -2.49 -12.20 -3.15
CA ASP A 127 -3.22 -11.64 -4.28
C ASP A 127 -2.33 -11.50 -5.52
N THR A 128 -2.68 -12.22 -6.58
CA THR A 128 -1.94 -12.22 -7.85
C THR A 128 -2.41 -11.15 -8.83
N THR A 129 -3.52 -10.44 -8.55
CA THR A 129 -4.02 -9.37 -9.44
C THR A 129 -3.26 -8.06 -9.23
N VAL A 130 -2.63 -7.91 -8.08
CA VAL A 130 -1.85 -6.74 -7.69
C VAL A 130 -0.40 -6.91 -8.11
N THR A 131 0.21 -5.85 -8.63
CA THR A 131 1.64 -5.82 -8.97
C THR A 131 2.44 -5.26 -7.81
N VAL A 132 3.49 -5.96 -7.39
CA VAL A 132 4.36 -5.54 -6.28
C VAL A 132 5.77 -5.32 -6.79
N ASP A 133 6.30 -4.11 -6.59
CA ASP A 133 7.72 -3.81 -6.73
C ASP A 133 8.47 -4.13 -5.44
N ASN A 134 9.56 -4.88 -5.57
CA ASN A 134 10.30 -5.39 -4.43
C ASN A 134 11.13 -4.33 -3.69
N GLY A 135 11.27 -3.12 -4.26
CA GLY A 135 12.12 -2.08 -3.69
C GLY A 135 13.60 -2.49 -3.65
N SER A 136 14.35 -1.87 -2.73
CA SER A 136 15.79 -2.11 -2.56
C SER A 136 16.17 -2.20 -1.08
N TYR A 137 17.05 -3.15 -0.77
CA TYR A 137 17.61 -3.34 0.56
C TYR A 137 18.73 -2.33 0.82
N ASP A 138 18.72 -1.70 2.00
CA ASP A 138 19.76 -0.77 2.46
C ASP A 138 20.22 -1.14 3.88
N GLY A 139 21.38 -1.79 3.94
CA GLY A 139 22.09 -2.21 5.15
C GLY A 139 23.01 -1.14 5.75
N SER A 140 22.98 0.11 5.28
CA SER A 140 23.93 1.15 5.74
C SER A 140 23.86 1.46 7.23
N LYS A 141 22.75 1.12 7.89
CA LYS A 141 22.53 1.30 9.34
C LYS A 141 22.45 -0.02 10.11
N LYS A 142 22.84 -1.14 9.49
CA LYS A 142 22.81 -2.48 10.10
C LYS A 142 23.58 -2.56 11.41
N ALA A 143 24.74 -1.88 11.48
CA ALA A 143 25.54 -1.78 12.71
C ALA A 143 24.80 -1.09 13.87
N ASN A 144 23.80 -0.26 13.57
CA ASN A 144 22.94 0.39 14.56
C ASN A 144 21.68 -0.43 14.87
N GLY A 145 21.58 -1.66 14.35
CA GLY A 145 20.41 -2.51 14.51
C GLY A 145 19.21 -2.09 13.66
N VAL A 146 19.44 -1.50 12.48
CA VAL A 146 18.36 -1.14 11.54
C VAL A 146 18.69 -1.55 10.12
N LEU A 147 17.76 -2.24 9.45
CA LEU A 147 17.81 -2.59 8.04
C LEU A 147 16.61 -1.99 7.31
N TYR A 148 16.87 -1.24 6.23
CA TYR A 148 15.81 -0.58 5.47
C TYR A 148 15.46 -1.37 4.21
N LEU A 149 14.16 -1.45 3.90
CA LEU A 149 13.62 -1.82 2.61
C LEU A 149 12.93 -0.59 2.03
N LYS A 150 13.50 -0.02 0.97
CA LYS A 150 13.05 1.24 0.39
C LYS A 150 12.31 1.03 -0.92
N GLY A 151 11.26 1.81 -1.14
CA GLY A 151 10.58 1.93 -2.42
C GLY A 151 9.63 0.80 -2.76
N ILE A 152 9.16 0.03 -1.78
CA ILE A 152 8.16 -1.01 -2.01
C ILE A 152 6.88 -0.34 -2.50
N THR A 153 6.42 -0.78 -3.67
CA THR A 153 5.28 -0.18 -4.35
C THR A 153 4.28 -1.28 -4.68
N VAL A 154 3.03 -1.08 -4.28
CA VAL A 154 1.94 -2.00 -4.56
C VAL A 154 0.97 -1.26 -5.49
N THR A 155 0.75 -1.83 -6.67
CA THR A 155 -0.02 -1.22 -7.75
C THR A 155 -1.14 -2.16 -8.16
N ASP A 156 -2.37 -1.69 -8.02
CA ASP A 156 -3.55 -2.38 -8.56
C ASP A 156 -4.13 -1.57 -9.72
N THR A 157 -4.44 -2.24 -10.83
CA THR A 157 -4.98 -1.60 -12.04
C THR A 157 -6.27 -2.29 -12.45
N MET A 158 -7.38 -1.57 -12.33
CA MET A 158 -8.69 -2.04 -12.74
C MET A 158 -9.31 -1.08 -13.76
N ASN A 159 -9.47 -1.55 -15.00
CA ASN A 159 -9.91 -0.77 -16.16
C ASN A 159 -8.92 0.39 -16.47
N ASP A 160 -9.35 1.65 -16.32
CA ASP A 160 -8.54 2.86 -16.56
C ASP A 160 -8.04 3.50 -15.25
N TYR A 161 -8.22 2.84 -14.10
CA TYR A 161 -7.83 3.35 -12.80
C TYR A 161 -6.70 2.52 -12.22
N THR A 162 -5.65 3.21 -11.78
CA THR A 162 -4.50 2.62 -11.11
C THR A 162 -4.39 3.22 -9.72
N THR A 163 -4.42 2.36 -8.71
CA THR A 163 -4.12 2.73 -7.33
C THR A 163 -2.68 2.33 -7.04
N GLU A 164 -1.88 3.23 -6.48
CA GLU A 164 -0.49 2.95 -6.11
C GLU A 164 -0.24 3.36 -4.66
N ILE A 165 0.22 2.42 -3.84
CA ILE A 165 0.71 2.71 -2.49
C ILE A 165 2.21 2.46 -2.47
N ARG A 166 2.97 3.47 -2.02
CA ARG A 166 4.42 3.38 -1.81
C ARG A 166 4.74 3.50 -0.34
N THR A 167 5.56 2.59 0.16
CA THR A 167 6.08 2.66 1.52
C THR A 167 7.50 2.13 1.60
N ASP A 168 8.23 2.62 2.58
CA ASP A 168 9.45 1.98 3.04
C ASP A 168 9.13 1.15 4.30
N PHE A 169 9.91 0.10 4.54
CA PHE A 169 9.91 -0.64 5.80
C PHE A 169 11.28 -0.54 6.45
N ALA A 170 11.31 -0.56 7.77
CA ALA A 170 12.55 -0.80 8.51
C ALA A 170 12.37 -1.98 9.47
N ILE A 171 13.34 -2.88 9.44
CA ILE A 171 13.49 -3.95 10.42
C ILE A 171 14.48 -3.45 11.46
N VAL A 172 14.04 -3.42 12.72
CA VAL A 172 14.80 -2.89 13.85
C VAL A 172 15.06 -4.02 14.85
N ALA A 173 16.28 -4.07 15.39
CA ALA A 173 16.59 -5.00 16.46
C ALA A 173 15.78 -4.64 17.73
N PRO A 174 15.18 -5.62 18.42
CA PRO A 174 14.46 -5.38 19.66
C PRO A 174 15.35 -4.73 20.72
N SER A 175 14.89 -3.61 21.29
CA SER A 175 15.64 -2.80 22.26
C SER A 175 15.65 -3.36 23.68
N ASP A 176 14.61 -4.12 24.03
CA ASP A 176 14.23 -4.44 25.41
C ASP A 176 14.82 -5.77 25.91
N ILE A 177 15.67 -6.40 25.10
CA ILE A 177 16.36 -7.63 25.50
C ILE A 177 17.52 -7.29 26.41
N GLU A 178 17.46 -7.83 27.62
CA GLU A 178 18.52 -7.77 28.60
C GLU A 178 19.09 -9.17 28.82
N PHE A 179 20.42 -9.30 28.65
CA PHE A 179 21.15 -10.54 28.94
C PHE A 179 21.89 -10.48 30.29
N ASN A 180 21.36 -9.68 31.22
CA ASN A 180 21.93 -9.52 32.55
C ASN A 180 21.75 -10.79 33.39
N VAL A 181 22.68 -11.03 34.32
CA VAL A 181 22.72 -12.24 35.17
C VAL A 181 21.96 -12.09 36.50
N GLY A 182 21.17 -11.03 36.65
CA GLY A 182 20.28 -10.86 37.79
C GLY A 182 18.90 -11.43 37.47
N PHE A 183 18.40 -12.34 38.32
CA PHE A 183 16.99 -12.73 38.26
C PHE A 183 16.17 -11.50 38.65
N ASP A 184 15.41 -10.94 37.70
CA ASP A 184 14.41 -9.95 38.03
C ASP A 184 13.32 -10.65 38.85
N THR A 185 13.33 -10.40 40.17
CA THR A 185 12.35 -10.96 41.11
C THR A 185 11.08 -10.13 41.14
N SER A 186 11.02 -9.02 40.41
CA SER A 186 9.80 -8.23 40.32
C SER A 186 8.78 -8.97 39.46
N VAL A 187 7.67 -9.36 40.10
CA VAL A 187 6.48 -9.76 39.35
C VAL A 187 5.93 -8.47 38.76
N PRO A 188 5.70 -8.38 37.44
CA PRO A 188 5.16 -7.18 36.84
C PRO A 188 3.83 -6.82 37.51
N ASP A 189 3.72 -5.59 38.03
CA ASP A 189 2.55 -5.10 38.77
C ASP A 189 1.28 -5.09 37.91
N THR A 190 1.45 -5.10 36.57
CA THR A 190 0.39 -5.20 35.57
C THR A 190 0.78 -6.22 34.50
N PRO A 191 -0.15 -7.02 33.93
CA PRO A 191 0.16 -7.97 32.86
C PRO A 191 0.84 -7.36 31.61
N GLY A 192 0.73 -6.04 31.40
CA GLY A 192 1.37 -5.31 30.31
C GLY A 192 2.84 -4.95 30.53
N ASP A 193 3.36 -5.09 31.76
CA ASP A 193 4.75 -4.77 32.11
C ASP A 193 5.69 -5.99 31.99
N ALA A 194 5.14 -7.15 31.63
CA ALA A 194 5.94 -8.32 31.30
C ALA A 194 6.74 -8.06 30.02
N LYS A 195 8.08 -8.07 30.10
CA LYS A 195 8.98 -7.95 28.95
C LYS A 195 8.89 -9.19 28.04
N THR A 196 7.83 -9.28 27.24
CA THR A 196 7.64 -10.31 26.22
C THR A 196 8.07 -9.79 24.86
N PHE A 197 8.84 -10.59 24.11
CA PHE A 197 9.21 -10.26 22.73
C PHE A 197 7.95 -10.12 21.86
N ASN A 198 7.82 -8.97 21.19
CA ASN A 198 6.78 -8.72 20.19
C ASN A 198 7.44 -8.47 18.83
N ALA A 199 7.32 -9.44 17.92
CA ALA A 199 7.90 -9.35 16.58
C ALA A 199 7.29 -8.22 15.73
N SER A 200 6.08 -7.76 16.07
CA SER A 200 5.40 -6.67 15.35
C SER A 200 6.10 -5.33 15.55
N ASP A 201 6.77 -5.13 16.68
CA ASP A 201 7.49 -3.90 17.00
C ASP A 201 8.84 -3.82 16.28
N CYS A 202 9.32 -4.96 15.74
CA CYS A 202 10.55 -5.03 14.97
C CYS A 202 10.37 -4.53 13.53
N VAL A 203 9.15 -4.41 13.01
CA VAL A 203 8.88 -3.98 11.62
C VAL A 203 8.03 -2.72 11.61
N ILE A 204 8.65 -1.61 11.23
CA ILE A 204 8.03 -0.29 11.20
C ILE A 204 7.85 0.21 9.76
N TYR A 205 6.74 0.91 9.52
CA TYR A 205 6.55 1.68 8.29
C TYR A 205 7.38 2.94 8.35
N VAL A 206 8.06 3.26 7.25
CA VAL A 206 8.87 4.47 7.09
C VAL A 206 8.41 5.17 5.81
N ASN A 207 8.31 6.51 5.84
CA ASN A 207 7.92 7.33 4.68
C ASN A 207 6.66 6.85 3.93
N TRP A 208 5.54 6.73 4.64
CA TRP A 208 4.27 6.42 3.98
C TRP A 208 3.82 7.62 3.12
N GLU A 209 3.77 7.43 1.79
CA GLU A 209 3.11 8.32 0.85
C GLU A 209 1.93 7.62 0.16
N LYS A 210 0.73 8.23 0.19
CA LYS A 210 -0.43 7.79 -0.59
C LYS A 210 -0.54 8.66 -1.84
N ARG A 211 -0.60 8.05 -3.04
CA ARG A 211 -0.77 8.76 -4.31
C ARG A 211 -2.03 8.29 -5.03
#